data_AF-A0ABD5QPE8-F1
#
_entry.id   AF-A0ABD5QPE8-F1
#
_cell.length_a   1.000
_cell.length_b   1.000
_cell.length_c   1.000
_cell.angle_alpha   90.00
_cell.angle_beta   90.00
_cell.angle_gamma   90.00
#
_symmetry.space_group_name_H-M   'P 1'
#
loop_
_entity.id
_entity.type
_entity.pdbx_description
1 polymer ?
#
loop_
_entity_poly.entity_id
_entity_poly.type
_entity_poly.pdbx_seq_one_letter_code
_entity_poly.pdbx_strand_id
1 'polypeptide(L)'
;MGDRLDRLAIGRRDYLRATGAAALGTAGIAGCVGRATGTLATSVTDQPADIGDFESLVVTIDGVWIGPEGGDGDGEDGEDEAEDDEAEDDENTTGTDTGGSDAENGTETDDGEGDDADEDEPQGREYHEFDEPQEADLVQLQGEETQLIDERELAIGTYPYLQLDVSGTDATLAEGGEATVELPGNAPLTFNQEFEIREDSVTSFTADFAPVKRGDGTYLLRPVPRGIEVSYDEDGE
;
A
#
# COMPACT_ATOMS: atom_id res chain seq x y z
N MET A 1 9.88 -49.04 -27.79
CA MET A 1 10.20 -48.15 -28.92
C MET A 1 8.91 -47.47 -29.33
N GLY A 2 8.69 -46.17 -29.24
CA GLY A 2 9.55 -45.03 -28.93
C GLY A 2 8.77 -43.79 -29.39
N ASP A 3 8.76 -42.78 -28.54
CA ASP A 3 8.25 -41.42 -28.69
C ASP A 3 8.17 -40.81 -30.10
N ARG A 4 7.16 -39.94 -30.30
CA ARG A 4 7.38 -38.48 -30.39
C ARG A 4 6.08 -37.68 -30.39
N LEU A 5 6.13 -36.61 -29.60
CA LEU A 5 5.19 -35.51 -29.43
C LEU A 5 5.35 -34.47 -30.56
N ASP A 6 4.26 -34.00 -31.12
CA ASP A 6 4.14 -32.70 -31.80
C ASP A 6 2.88 -32.03 -31.22
N ARG A 7 2.98 -31.30 -30.10
CA ARG A 7 3.30 -29.87 -30.01
C ARG A 7 2.33 -28.98 -30.81
N LEU A 8 1.12 -28.82 -30.30
CA LEU A 8 0.21 -27.73 -30.66
C LEU A 8 0.78 -26.42 -30.11
N ALA A 9 1.65 -25.78 -30.90
CA ALA A 9 2.05 -24.40 -30.69
C ALA A 9 0.86 -23.49 -31.03
N ILE A 10 0.11 -23.07 -30.02
CA ILE A 10 -0.87 -21.99 -30.12
C ILE A 10 -0.08 -20.69 -30.37
N GLY A 11 -0.24 -20.14 -31.58
CA GLY A 11 0.45 -18.92 -32.00
C GLY A 11 -0.13 -17.68 -31.32
N ARG A 12 0.70 -16.92 -30.62
CA ARG A 12 0.38 -15.66 -29.93
C ARG A 12 0.19 -14.45 -30.87
N ARG A 13 -0.33 -14.65 -32.09
CA ARG A 13 -0.29 -13.63 -33.16
C ARG A 13 -1.62 -13.41 -33.88
N ASP A 14 -2.74 -13.59 -33.18
CA ASP A 14 -4.10 -13.41 -33.76
C ASP A 14 -5.04 -12.56 -32.88
N TYR A 15 -4.53 -11.56 -32.15
CA TYR A 15 -5.37 -10.69 -31.29
C TYR A 15 -5.63 -9.26 -31.79
N LEU A 16 -5.05 -8.80 -32.90
CA LEU A 16 -5.23 -7.40 -33.34
C LEU A 16 -5.71 -7.23 -34.77
N ARG A 17 -6.83 -7.90 -35.13
CA ARG A 17 -7.46 -7.64 -36.43
C ARG A 17 -8.98 -7.73 -36.45
N ALA A 18 -9.64 -6.96 -35.60
CA ALA A 18 -11.03 -6.54 -35.79
C ALA A 18 -11.31 -5.31 -34.90
N THR A 19 -11.08 -4.08 -35.36
CA THR A 19 -12.13 -3.13 -35.82
C THR A 19 -11.37 -1.81 -36.01
N GLY A 20 -11.29 -1.14 -37.17
CA GLY A 20 -12.34 -0.85 -38.14
C GLY A 20 -12.80 0.59 -37.95
N ALA A 21 -12.11 1.53 -38.60
CA ALA A 21 -12.30 2.99 -38.52
C ALA A 21 -13.76 3.47 -38.64
N ALA A 22 -14.13 4.47 -37.82
CA ALA A 22 -15.28 5.35 -38.05
C ALA A 22 -14.80 6.81 -38.13
N ALA A 23 -15.25 7.51 -39.18
CA ALA A 23 -14.88 8.88 -39.53
C ALA A 23 -15.86 9.92 -38.95
N LEU A 24 -15.31 11.08 -38.55
CA LEU A 24 -15.89 12.43 -38.49
C LEU A 24 -17.32 12.60 -37.96
N GLY A 25 -17.40 13.11 -36.73
CA GLY A 25 -18.53 13.89 -36.23
C GLY A 25 -18.05 14.89 -35.18
N THR A 26 -17.71 16.12 -35.58
CA THR A 26 -17.55 17.24 -34.65
C THR A 26 -18.94 17.62 -34.11
N ALA A 27 -19.40 16.90 -33.09
CA ALA A 27 -20.52 17.29 -32.25
C ALA A 27 -19.93 17.84 -30.94
N GLY A 28 -20.26 19.10 -30.63
CA GLY A 28 -19.68 19.84 -29.52
C GLY A 28 -19.85 19.12 -28.19
N ILE A 29 -18.72 18.77 -27.57
CA ILE A 29 -18.65 18.41 -26.16
C ILE A 29 -18.93 19.67 -25.34
N ALA A 30 -20.14 19.74 -24.79
CA ALA A 30 -20.41 20.62 -23.67
C ALA A 30 -19.47 20.22 -22.53
N GLY A 31 -18.79 21.20 -21.93
CA GLY A 31 -17.71 21.05 -20.94
C GLY A 31 -17.76 19.81 -20.04
N CYS A 32 -17.06 18.76 -20.46
CA CYS A 32 -16.27 17.97 -19.54
C CYS A 32 -14.92 18.68 -19.50
N VAL A 33 -14.64 19.41 -18.41
CA VAL A 33 -13.24 19.63 -18.05
C VAL A 33 -12.79 18.27 -17.53
N GLY A 34 -12.52 17.34 -18.46
CA GLY A 34 -11.90 16.07 -18.15
C GLY A 34 -10.54 16.44 -17.59
N ARG A 35 -10.36 16.24 -16.29
CA ARG A 35 -9.03 16.31 -15.71
C ARG A 35 -8.27 15.18 -16.41
N ALA A 36 -7.18 15.50 -17.07
CA ALA A 36 -6.40 14.50 -17.76
C ALA A 36 -5.91 13.45 -16.74
N THR A 37 -5.96 12.17 -17.13
CA THR A 37 -5.71 11.00 -16.29
C THR A 37 -4.62 10.14 -16.90
N GLY A 38 -4.00 9.31 -16.06
CA GLY A 38 -3.14 8.20 -16.47
C GLY A 38 -3.52 6.93 -15.74
N THR A 39 -2.93 5.81 -16.14
CA THR A 39 -3.18 4.50 -15.53
C THR A 39 -2.06 4.14 -14.57
N LEU A 40 -2.42 3.74 -13.34
CA LEU A 40 -1.52 3.05 -12.41
C LEU A 40 -1.79 1.55 -12.48
N ALA A 41 -0.75 0.77 -12.73
CA ALA A 41 -0.76 -0.68 -12.63
C ALA A 41 0.09 -1.11 -11.42
N THR A 42 -0.55 -1.64 -10.40
CA THR A 42 0.10 -2.04 -9.14
C THR A 42 0.32 -3.54 -9.13
N SER A 43 1.57 -3.96 -8.97
CA SER A 43 1.98 -5.36 -8.84
C SER A 43 2.67 -5.62 -7.51
N VAL A 44 2.70 -6.88 -7.08
CA VAL A 44 3.36 -7.34 -5.86
C VAL A 44 4.43 -8.39 -6.14
N THR A 45 5.48 -8.41 -5.33
CA THR A 45 6.60 -9.35 -5.38
C THR A 45 7.15 -9.63 -3.98
N ASP A 46 7.97 -10.68 -3.83
CA ASP A 46 8.65 -11.01 -2.57
C ASP A 46 10.18 -11.05 -2.75
N GLN A 47 10.88 -10.40 -1.81
CA GLN A 47 12.32 -10.48 -1.67
C GLN A 47 12.71 -11.71 -0.85
N PRO A 48 13.76 -12.45 -1.25
CA PRO A 48 14.29 -13.54 -0.44
C PRO A 48 14.76 -13.05 0.94
N ALA A 49 13.90 -13.23 1.95
CA ALA A 49 14.20 -13.10 3.37
C ALA A 49 13.98 -14.46 4.05
N ASP A 50 13.08 -14.55 5.02
CA ASP A 50 12.70 -15.81 5.67
C ASP A 50 11.57 -16.54 4.92
N ILE A 51 11.26 -16.12 3.69
CA ILE A 51 10.21 -16.74 2.84
C ILE A 51 10.47 -18.24 2.58
N GLY A 52 11.73 -18.67 2.67
CA GLY A 52 12.12 -20.07 2.51
C GLY A 52 11.61 -21.02 3.61
N ASP A 53 11.10 -20.48 4.72
CA ASP A 53 10.49 -21.27 5.80
C ASP A 53 9.05 -21.72 5.46
N PHE A 54 8.43 -21.14 4.41
CA PHE A 54 7.03 -21.37 4.05
C PHE A 54 6.85 -22.35 2.88
N GLU A 55 5.81 -23.17 2.96
CA GLU A 55 5.24 -23.91 1.83
C GLU A 55 4.32 -22.99 1.00
N SER A 56 3.54 -22.15 1.70
CA SER A 56 2.68 -21.13 1.10
C SER A 56 2.59 -19.93 2.04
N LEU A 57 2.54 -18.73 1.48
CA LEU A 57 2.29 -17.50 2.22
C LEU A 57 1.34 -16.63 1.40
N VAL A 58 0.05 -16.82 1.61
CA VAL A 58 -0.99 -16.08 0.90
C VAL A 58 -1.30 -14.80 1.65
N VAL A 59 -1.27 -13.67 0.94
CA VAL A 59 -1.65 -12.35 1.45
C VAL A 59 -2.92 -11.91 0.75
N THR A 60 -3.90 -11.44 1.52
CA THR A 60 -5.16 -10.88 1.02
C THR A 60 -5.12 -9.36 1.08
N ILE A 61 -5.40 -8.72 -0.05
CA ILE A 61 -5.31 -7.26 -0.22
C ILE A 61 -6.69 -6.74 -0.64
N ASP A 62 -7.23 -5.80 0.13
CA ASP A 62 -8.59 -5.28 -0.08
C ASP A 62 -8.60 -3.97 -0.88
N GLY A 63 -7.49 -3.22 -0.88
CA GLY A 63 -7.41 -1.95 -1.58
C GLY A 63 -6.07 -1.25 -1.42
N VAL A 64 -6.03 0.00 -1.89
CA VAL A 64 -4.87 0.89 -1.75
C VAL A 64 -5.27 2.27 -1.29
N TRP A 65 -4.35 2.91 -0.56
CA TRP A 65 -4.40 4.33 -0.25
C TRP A 65 -3.41 5.09 -1.12
N ILE A 66 -3.89 6.14 -1.78
CA ILE A 66 -3.10 6.95 -2.71
C ILE A 66 -3.44 8.44 -2.51
N GLY A 67 -2.45 9.31 -2.32
CA GLY A 67 -2.68 10.74 -2.15
C GLY A 67 -1.61 11.58 -2.84
N PRO A 68 -1.95 12.75 -3.42
CA PRO A 68 -0.94 13.68 -3.90
C PRO A 68 -0.07 14.22 -2.77
N GLU A 69 1.07 14.81 -3.13
CA GLU A 69 2.00 15.50 -2.22
C GLU A 69 1.25 16.36 -1.17
N GLY A 70 1.42 16.04 0.12
CA GLY A 70 0.80 16.77 1.23
C GLY A 70 -0.08 15.94 2.19
N GLY A 71 -0.34 14.66 1.88
CA GLY A 71 -0.88 13.72 2.86
C GLY A 71 0.26 13.13 3.68
N ASP A 72 0.32 13.42 4.98
CA ASP A 72 1.33 12.88 5.89
C ASP A 72 1.27 11.33 5.89
N GLY A 73 2.21 10.71 5.18
CA GLY A 73 2.46 9.28 5.28
C GLY A 73 3.23 9.03 6.55
N ASP A 74 2.53 8.65 7.62
CA ASP A 74 3.12 8.33 8.92
C ASP A 74 3.87 6.99 8.82
N GLY A 75 5.06 7.03 8.21
CA GLY A 75 6.03 5.95 8.20
C GLY A 75 7.05 6.22 9.29
N GLU A 76 6.83 5.68 10.49
CA GLU A 76 7.84 5.68 11.55
C GLU A 76 9.03 4.80 11.11
N ASP A 77 10.10 5.46 10.68
CA ASP A 77 11.42 4.86 10.42
C ASP A 77 11.98 4.29 11.73
N GLY A 78 11.79 2.99 11.95
CA GLY A 78 12.35 2.26 13.08
C GLY A 78 13.79 1.83 12.86
N GLU A 79 14.75 2.74 13.01
CA GLU A 79 16.17 2.41 13.17
C GLU A 79 16.87 3.43 14.08
N ASP A 80 17.13 3.08 15.35
CA ASP A 80 18.40 3.39 16.02
C ASP A 80 18.54 2.62 17.35
N GLU A 81 19.34 1.57 17.27
CA GLU A 81 19.94 0.87 18.41
C GLU A 81 21.04 1.76 19.01
N ALA A 82 20.85 2.25 20.23
CA ALA A 82 21.94 2.72 21.07
C ALA A 82 21.64 2.41 22.55
N GLU A 83 22.28 1.36 23.04
CA GLU A 83 22.56 1.15 24.46
C GLU A 83 23.38 2.34 25.01
N ASP A 84 23.06 2.85 26.20
CA ASP A 84 23.95 2.86 27.39
C ASP A 84 23.44 3.84 28.48
N ASP A 85 23.18 3.23 29.65
CA ASP A 85 23.50 3.64 31.02
C ASP A 85 23.10 4.99 31.69
N GLU A 86 22.45 4.76 32.83
CA GLU A 86 22.75 5.26 34.19
C GLU A 86 22.00 6.48 34.73
N ALA A 87 21.54 6.24 35.96
CA ALA A 87 20.72 7.08 36.81
C ALA A 87 21.46 8.32 37.33
N GLU A 88 20.72 9.31 37.85
CA GLU A 88 20.63 9.58 39.30
C GLU A 88 19.71 10.80 39.55
N ASP A 89 19.10 10.70 40.73
CA ASP A 89 18.26 11.60 41.52
C ASP A 89 18.77 13.06 41.66
N ASP A 90 17.87 14.06 41.82
CA ASP A 90 17.97 15.10 42.89
C ASP A 90 16.77 16.10 42.91
N GLU A 91 15.86 15.87 43.85
CA GLU A 91 15.36 16.78 44.91
C GLU A 91 14.85 18.24 44.66
N ASN A 92 13.56 18.43 45.01
CA ASN A 92 13.04 19.34 46.06
C ASN A 92 13.11 20.89 45.93
N THR A 93 11.98 21.55 46.27
CA THR A 93 11.78 22.90 46.92
C THR A 93 10.84 23.83 46.12
N THR A 94 9.83 24.55 46.62
CA THR A 94 9.16 24.77 47.91
C THR A 94 7.87 25.54 47.59
N GLY A 95 6.77 25.30 48.34
CA GLY A 95 5.50 26.02 48.17
C GLY A 95 5.46 27.43 48.77
N THR A 96 4.34 28.14 48.57
CA THR A 96 3.63 28.96 49.58
C THR A 96 2.31 29.48 48.99
N ASP A 97 1.28 29.37 49.82
CA ASP A 97 -0.12 29.80 49.78
C ASP A 97 -0.47 31.22 49.27
N THR A 98 -1.71 31.42 48.81
CA THR A 98 -2.81 32.08 49.57
C THR A 98 -3.77 32.87 48.65
N GLY A 99 -5.09 32.69 48.85
CA GLY A 99 -6.05 33.81 48.79
C GLY A 99 -7.12 33.72 47.71
N GLY A 100 -8.31 33.29 48.10
CA GLY A 100 -9.48 33.19 47.22
C GLY A 100 -10.28 34.48 47.03
N SER A 101 -11.33 34.38 46.20
CA SER A 101 -12.72 34.75 46.50
C SER A 101 -13.58 34.71 45.22
N ASP A 102 -14.72 34.04 45.33
CA ASP A 102 -15.97 34.13 44.56
C ASP A 102 -16.13 35.26 43.55
N ALA A 103 -16.59 34.89 42.35
CA ALA A 103 -17.71 35.57 41.69
C ALA A 103 -18.37 34.63 40.65
N GLU A 104 -19.51 34.08 41.04
CA GLU A 104 -20.56 33.51 40.20
C GLU A 104 -20.88 34.43 38.99
N ASN A 105 -21.15 33.87 37.80
CA ASN A 105 -22.39 34.12 37.01
C ASN A 105 -22.27 33.71 35.53
N GLY A 106 -23.18 32.81 35.09
CA GLY A 106 -23.69 32.64 33.71
C GLY A 106 -22.77 31.82 32.78
N THR A 107 -23.23 30.82 32.02
CA THR A 107 -24.54 30.63 31.40
C THR A 107 -24.62 29.17 30.94
N GLU A 108 -25.79 28.55 31.14
CA GLU A 108 -26.16 27.27 30.55
C GLU A 108 -26.31 27.41 29.03
N THR A 109 -25.57 26.61 28.26
CA THR A 109 -26.01 26.16 26.93
C THR A 109 -25.73 24.67 26.86
N ASP A 110 -26.76 23.93 27.26
CA ASP A 110 -27.10 22.61 26.73
C ASP A 110 -27.30 22.73 25.22
N ASP A 111 -26.75 21.78 24.48
CA ASP A 111 -27.29 21.18 23.25
C ASP A 111 -26.11 20.50 22.54
N GLY A 112 -25.97 19.21 22.86
CA GLY A 112 -25.03 18.31 22.21
C GLY A 112 -25.41 18.12 20.75
N GLU A 113 -24.52 18.55 19.87
CA GLU A 113 -24.39 17.97 18.55
C GLU A 113 -23.20 17.00 18.66
N GLY A 114 -23.53 15.71 18.73
CA GLY A 114 -22.54 14.65 18.52
C GLY A 114 -22.12 14.69 17.07
N ASP A 115 -20.97 15.30 16.82
CA ASP A 115 -20.14 15.01 15.65
C ASP A 115 -18.98 14.19 16.19
N ASP A 116 -19.29 12.94 16.57
CA ASP A 116 -18.32 11.85 16.57
C ASP A 116 -18.01 11.57 15.09
N ALA A 117 -17.22 12.46 14.48
CA ALA A 117 -16.49 12.14 13.27
C ALA A 117 -15.35 11.23 13.72
N ASP A 118 -15.57 9.92 13.55
CA ASP A 118 -14.56 8.88 13.73
C ASP A 118 -13.23 9.28 13.03
N GLU A 119 -12.21 9.49 13.87
CA GLU A 119 -10.90 8.81 13.85
C GLU A 119 -10.11 8.72 12.50
N ASP A 120 -8.97 9.44 12.48
CA ASP A 120 -7.70 9.03 11.83
C ASP A 120 -7.63 8.80 10.31
N GLU A 121 -8.36 9.54 9.48
CA GLU A 121 -8.00 9.68 8.05
C GLU A 121 -6.98 10.82 7.86
N PRO A 122 -5.72 10.54 7.49
CA PRO A 122 -4.75 11.59 7.26
C PRO A 122 -5.16 12.39 6.02
N GLN A 123 -5.11 13.70 6.21
CA GLN A 123 -5.61 14.70 5.29
C GLN A 123 -4.79 14.64 4.00
N GLY A 124 -5.33 14.03 2.93
CA GLY A 124 -4.75 14.14 1.59
C GLY A 124 -4.63 12.85 0.79
N ARG A 125 -4.86 11.67 1.38
CA ARG A 125 -4.93 10.39 0.63
C ARG A 125 -6.38 9.94 0.43
N GLU A 126 -6.64 9.26 -0.68
CA GLU A 126 -7.91 8.65 -1.03
C GLU A 126 -7.77 7.13 -0.90
N TYR A 127 -8.74 6.50 -0.22
CA TYR A 127 -8.87 5.05 -0.23
C TYR A 127 -9.58 4.60 -1.49
N HIS A 128 -9.09 3.50 -2.04
CA HIS A 128 -9.63 2.93 -3.24
C HIS A 128 -9.66 1.40 -3.10
N GLU A 129 -10.82 0.91 -2.70
CA GLU A 129 -11.16 -0.50 -2.59
C GLU A 129 -11.07 -1.21 -3.95
N PHE A 130 -10.67 -2.48 -3.94
CA PHE A 130 -10.73 -3.33 -5.11
C PHE A 130 -12.14 -3.88 -5.33
N ASP A 131 -12.50 -4.19 -6.58
CA ASP A 131 -13.79 -4.83 -6.88
C ASP A 131 -13.96 -6.16 -6.12
N GLU A 132 -12.86 -6.90 -5.98
CA GLU A 132 -12.75 -8.14 -5.22
C GLU A 132 -11.36 -8.16 -4.53
N PRO A 133 -11.26 -8.67 -3.29
CA PRO A 133 -9.97 -8.85 -2.62
C PRO A 133 -9.03 -9.69 -3.49
N GLN A 134 -7.77 -9.28 -3.55
CA GLN A 134 -6.75 -9.98 -4.31
C GLN A 134 -5.90 -10.85 -3.39
N GLU A 135 -5.66 -12.09 -3.81
CA GLU A 135 -4.80 -13.03 -3.11
C GLU A 135 -3.49 -13.22 -3.88
N ALA A 136 -2.37 -13.11 -3.17
CA ALA A 136 -1.04 -13.32 -3.73
C ALA A 136 -0.24 -14.29 -2.84
N ASP A 137 0.23 -15.40 -3.41
CA ASP A 137 1.13 -16.34 -2.72
C ASP A 137 2.58 -15.90 -2.89
N LEU A 138 3.15 -15.27 -1.87
CA LEU A 138 4.50 -14.70 -1.90
C LEU A 138 5.59 -15.74 -2.17
N VAL A 139 5.35 -17.01 -1.83
CA VAL A 139 6.29 -18.10 -2.14
C VAL A 139 6.42 -18.30 -3.67
N GLN A 140 5.39 -17.95 -4.43
CA GLN A 140 5.39 -18.03 -5.90
C GLN A 140 5.93 -16.76 -6.58
N LEU A 141 6.08 -15.67 -5.83
CA LEU A 141 6.44 -14.34 -6.35
C LEU A 141 7.87 -13.93 -5.97
N GLN A 142 8.76 -14.91 -5.83
CA GLN A 142 10.14 -14.66 -5.46
C GLN A 142 10.95 -14.16 -6.66
N GLY A 143 11.81 -13.16 -6.41
CA GLY A 143 12.81 -12.71 -7.38
C GLY A 143 12.23 -11.76 -8.42
N GLU A 144 12.11 -12.22 -9.67
CA GLU A 144 11.61 -11.41 -10.81
C GLU A 144 10.13 -11.66 -11.10
N GLU A 145 9.50 -12.60 -10.40
CA GLU A 145 8.10 -12.97 -10.61
C GLU A 145 7.18 -12.01 -9.85
N THR A 146 6.29 -11.34 -10.58
CA THR A 146 5.34 -10.37 -10.01
C THR A 146 3.90 -10.75 -10.32
N GLN A 147 2.97 -10.31 -9.48
CA GLN A 147 1.53 -10.45 -9.70
C GLN A 147 0.86 -9.07 -9.73
N LEU A 148 0.13 -8.79 -10.81
CA LEU A 148 -0.74 -7.62 -10.90
C LEU A 148 -1.94 -7.78 -9.96
N ILE A 149 -2.15 -6.81 -9.08
CA ILE A 149 -3.26 -6.80 -8.11
C ILE A 149 -4.28 -5.69 -8.41
N ASP A 150 -3.88 -4.67 -9.17
CA ASP A 150 -4.77 -3.55 -9.43
C ASP A 150 -4.34 -2.75 -10.67
N GLU A 151 -5.34 -2.28 -11.42
CA GLU A 151 -5.16 -1.34 -12.53
C GLU A 151 -6.25 -0.27 -12.44
N ARG A 152 -5.86 1.00 -12.46
CA ARG A 152 -6.83 2.10 -12.31
C ARG A 152 -6.41 3.40 -12.94
N GLU A 153 -7.40 4.24 -13.21
CA GLU A 153 -7.18 5.61 -13.66
C GLU A 153 -7.03 6.57 -12.48
N LEU A 154 -5.94 7.33 -12.46
CA LEU A 154 -5.67 8.37 -11.47
C LEU A 154 -5.49 9.73 -12.16
N ALA A 155 -5.70 10.79 -11.39
CA ALA A 155 -5.40 12.14 -11.86
C ALA A 155 -3.89 12.29 -12.12
N ILE A 156 -3.55 13.09 -13.12
CA ILE A 156 -2.13 13.44 -13.35
C ILE A 156 -1.58 14.17 -12.13
N GLY A 157 -0.40 13.74 -11.69
CA GLY A 157 0.28 14.30 -10.55
C GLY A 157 1.43 13.42 -10.08
N THR A 158 2.15 13.93 -9.10
CA THR A 158 3.18 13.20 -8.37
C THR A 158 2.59 12.69 -7.06
N TYR A 159 2.85 11.43 -6.76
CA TYR A 159 2.37 10.71 -5.60
C TYR A 159 3.59 10.26 -4.79
N PRO A 160 3.73 10.67 -3.51
CA PRO A 160 4.94 10.42 -2.73
C PRO A 160 5.07 8.96 -2.23
N TYR A 161 3.96 8.25 -2.12
CA TYR A 161 3.90 6.87 -1.64
C TYR A 161 2.64 6.17 -2.13
N LEU A 162 2.63 4.84 -1.99
CA LEU A 162 1.45 3.98 -2.11
C LEU A 162 1.31 3.17 -0.84
N GLN A 163 0.10 2.94 -0.34
CA GLN A 163 -0.12 2.02 0.78
C GLN A 163 -1.06 0.89 0.37
N LEU A 164 -0.72 -0.34 0.73
CA LEU A 164 -1.55 -1.52 0.50
C LEU A 164 -2.31 -1.86 1.77
N ASP A 165 -3.63 -1.99 1.65
CA ASP A 165 -4.48 -2.45 2.75
C ASP A 165 -4.55 -3.98 2.73
N VAL A 166 -3.82 -4.59 3.66
CA VAL A 166 -3.72 -6.05 3.80
C VAL A 166 -4.66 -6.49 4.90
N SER A 167 -5.70 -7.24 4.54
CA SER A 167 -6.74 -7.67 5.46
C SER A 167 -6.47 -9.03 6.09
N GLY A 168 -5.60 -9.84 5.49
CA GLY A 168 -5.33 -11.20 5.94
C GLY A 168 -4.01 -11.77 5.47
N THR A 169 -3.50 -12.73 6.25
CA THR A 169 -2.37 -13.59 5.86
C THR A 169 -2.66 -15.04 6.25
N ASP A 170 -2.43 -15.96 5.32
CA ASP A 170 -2.59 -17.40 5.50
C ASP A 170 -1.27 -18.09 5.17
N ALA A 171 -0.59 -18.57 6.21
CA ALA A 171 0.78 -19.07 6.09
C ALA A 171 0.91 -20.53 6.54
N THR A 172 1.47 -21.37 5.67
CA THR A 172 1.82 -22.76 5.97
C THR A 172 3.34 -22.92 5.89
N LEU A 173 3.95 -23.50 6.92
CA LEU A 173 5.39 -23.75 6.96
C LEU A 173 5.78 -24.96 6.11
N ALA A 174 6.99 -24.94 5.55
CA ALA A 174 7.56 -26.05 4.76
C ALA A 174 7.75 -27.34 5.58
N GLU A 175 7.94 -27.22 6.89
CA GLU A 175 7.98 -28.35 7.82
C GLU A 175 6.57 -28.88 8.19
N GLY A 176 5.52 -28.20 7.71
CA GLY A 176 4.13 -28.42 8.03
C GLY A 176 3.65 -27.59 9.22
N GLY A 177 2.35 -27.30 9.24
CA GLY A 177 1.71 -26.48 10.27
C GLY A 177 1.53 -25.02 9.85
N GLU A 178 0.64 -24.33 10.56
CA GLU A 178 0.32 -22.91 10.31
C GLU A 178 1.31 -22.01 11.05
N ALA A 179 1.63 -20.86 10.46
CA ALA A 179 2.43 -19.81 11.09
C ALA A 179 1.61 -18.53 11.26
N THR A 180 1.88 -17.80 12.34
CA THR A 180 1.32 -16.46 12.53
C THR A 180 2.22 -15.43 11.85
N VAL A 181 1.64 -14.68 10.93
CA VAL A 181 2.29 -13.55 10.25
C VAL A 181 1.55 -12.28 10.60
N GLU A 182 2.27 -11.29 11.11
CA GLU A 182 1.73 -10.01 11.56
C GLU A 182 2.15 -8.87 10.62
N LEU A 183 1.33 -7.81 10.61
CA LEU A 183 1.63 -6.55 9.94
C LEU A 183 2.28 -5.55 10.91
N PRO A 184 3.08 -4.58 10.42
CA PRO A 184 3.71 -3.55 11.24
C PRO A 184 2.66 -2.51 11.64
N GLY A 185 2.27 -2.53 12.91
CA GLY A 185 1.14 -1.74 13.37
C GLY A 185 -0.18 -2.27 12.78
N ASN A 186 -1.32 -1.86 13.32
CA ASN A 186 -2.62 -2.17 12.71
C ASN A 186 -2.89 -1.22 11.54
N ALA A 187 -1.88 -0.96 10.72
CA ALA A 187 -1.87 0.07 9.68
C ALA A 187 -1.57 -0.54 8.31
N PRO A 188 -2.02 0.12 7.22
CA PRO A 188 -1.67 -0.26 5.86
C PRO A 188 -0.16 -0.30 5.63
N LEU A 189 0.28 -1.20 4.76
CA LEU A 189 1.69 -1.36 4.40
C LEU A 189 2.13 -0.21 3.49
N THR A 190 3.05 0.63 3.97
CA THR A 190 3.46 1.86 3.27
C THR A 190 4.72 1.66 2.44
N PHE A 191 4.65 2.09 1.18
CA PHE A 191 5.74 2.07 0.22
C PHE A 191 6.18 3.49 -0.11
N ASN A 192 7.23 3.95 0.55
CA ASN A 192 7.79 5.30 0.41
C ASN A 192 8.59 5.47 -0.89
N GLN A 193 7.90 5.34 -2.03
CA GLN A 193 8.46 5.54 -3.35
C GLN A 193 7.57 6.51 -4.13
N GLU A 194 8.17 7.64 -4.52
CA GLU A 194 7.50 8.63 -5.36
C GLU A 194 7.29 8.07 -6.77
N PHE A 195 6.10 8.30 -7.33
CA PHE A 195 5.77 7.98 -8.72
C PHE A 195 4.91 9.08 -9.35
N GLU A 196 5.00 9.20 -10.68
CA GLU A 196 4.25 10.18 -11.46
C GLU A 196 3.16 9.48 -12.28
N ILE A 197 1.96 10.03 -12.29
CA ILE A 197 0.90 9.63 -13.24
C ILE A 197 0.89 10.64 -14.38
N ARG A 198 1.09 10.14 -15.60
CA ARG A 198 1.16 10.95 -16.83
C ARG A 198 -0.08 10.76 -17.69
N GLU A 199 -0.42 11.80 -18.46
CA GLU A 199 -1.57 11.77 -19.37
C GLU A 199 -1.46 10.59 -20.35
N ASP A 200 -2.52 9.80 -20.44
CA ASP A 200 -2.65 8.69 -21.38
C ASP A 200 -1.49 7.66 -21.33
N SER A 201 -0.76 7.58 -20.20
CA SER A 201 0.36 6.64 -20.01
C SER A 201 0.09 5.65 -18.88
N VAL A 202 0.78 4.50 -18.92
CA VAL A 202 0.76 3.51 -17.84
C VAL A 202 2.01 3.66 -16.97
N THR A 203 1.79 3.89 -15.68
CA THR A 203 2.82 3.81 -14.64
C THR A 203 2.71 2.45 -13.95
N SER A 204 3.75 1.63 -14.01
CA SER A 204 3.82 0.37 -13.28
C SER A 204 4.54 0.57 -11.97
N PHE A 205 3.90 0.14 -10.86
CA PHE A 205 4.45 0.18 -9.52
C PHE A 205 4.51 -1.25 -8.97
N THR A 206 5.70 -1.73 -8.66
CA THR A 206 5.90 -3.05 -8.06
C THR A 206 6.24 -2.89 -6.58
N ALA A 207 5.35 -3.37 -5.71
CA ALA A 207 5.49 -3.39 -4.26
C ALA A 207 6.16 -4.69 -3.80
N ASP A 208 7.30 -4.58 -3.12
CA ASP A 208 8.09 -5.71 -2.63
C ASP A 208 7.91 -5.92 -1.12
N PHE A 209 7.66 -7.16 -0.70
CA PHE A 209 7.51 -7.56 0.69
C PHE A 209 8.58 -8.57 1.10
N ALA A 210 8.77 -8.70 2.41
CA ALA A 210 9.57 -9.77 2.98
C ALA A 210 8.99 -10.20 4.33
N PRO A 211 8.71 -11.49 4.55
CA PRO A 211 8.48 -12.00 5.90
C PRO A 211 9.81 -12.06 6.65
N VAL A 212 9.80 -11.59 7.90
CA VAL A 212 10.96 -11.66 8.79
C VAL A 212 10.60 -12.36 10.08
N LYS A 213 11.36 -13.41 10.40
CA LYS A 213 11.15 -14.23 11.58
C LYS A 213 11.55 -13.48 12.85
N ARG A 214 10.64 -13.46 13.83
CA ARG A 214 10.88 -12.91 15.16
C ARG A 214 11.35 -13.98 16.14
N GLY A 215 11.94 -13.55 17.25
CA GLY A 215 12.50 -14.44 18.28
C GLY A 215 11.47 -15.26 19.06
N ASP A 216 10.19 -14.91 18.98
CA ASP A 216 9.05 -15.65 19.56
C ASP A 216 8.46 -16.69 18.60
N GLY A 217 8.98 -16.79 17.38
CA GLY A 217 8.53 -17.73 16.35
C GLY A 217 7.40 -17.22 15.46
N THR A 218 6.95 -15.97 15.66
CA THR A 218 6.05 -15.28 14.72
C THR A 218 6.84 -14.68 13.56
N TYR A 219 6.16 -14.28 12.50
CA TYR A 219 6.76 -13.54 11.39
C TYR A 219 6.14 -12.15 11.29
N LEU A 220 6.93 -11.19 10.87
CA LEU A 220 6.47 -9.85 10.54
C LEU A 220 6.63 -9.64 9.04
N LEU A 221 5.52 -9.39 8.34
CA LEU A 221 5.54 -9.00 6.94
C LEU A 221 5.89 -7.52 6.85
N ARG A 222 6.94 -7.16 6.10
CA ARG A 222 7.37 -5.76 5.96
C ARG A 222 7.53 -5.36 4.49
N PRO A 223 7.25 -4.09 4.15
CA PRO A 223 7.70 -3.50 2.90
C PRO A 223 9.22 -3.55 2.78
N VAL A 224 9.74 -3.73 1.58
CA VAL A 224 11.17 -3.71 1.28
C VAL A 224 11.49 -2.46 0.46
N PRO A 225 12.03 -1.38 1.07
CA PRO A 225 12.20 -0.10 0.38
C PRO A 225 13.06 -0.18 -0.89
N ARG A 226 14.09 -1.03 -0.89
CA ARG A 226 15.00 -1.23 -2.02
C ARG A 226 14.45 -2.14 -3.13
N GLY A 227 13.32 -2.79 -2.87
CA GLY A 227 12.64 -3.68 -3.80
C GLY A 227 11.52 -3.02 -4.59
N ILE A 228 11.18 -1.77 -4.25
CA ILE A 228 10.14 -1.03 -4.95
C ILE A 228 10.65 -0.61 -6.33
N GLU A 229 9.93 -0.98 -7.38
CA GLU A 229 10.25 -0.61 -8.75
C GLU A 229 9.13 0.23 -9.36
N VAL A 230 9.49 1.35 -10.00
CA VAL A 230 8.56 2.18 -10.77
C VAL A 230 9.06 2.28 -12.19
N SER A 231 8.25 1.84 -13.14
CA SER A 231 8.52 1.97 -14.57
C SER A 231 7.38 2.69 -15.27
N TYR A 232 7.69 3.31 -16.39
CA TYR A 232 6.74 4.04 -17.20
C TYR A 232 6.70 3.40 -18.58
N ASP A 233 5.52 2.99 -19.03
CA ASP A 233 5.37 2.57 -20.41
C ASP A 233 5.52 3.82 -21.27
N GLU A 234 6.68 3.97 -21.92
CA GLU A 234 6.87 4.99 -22.93
C GLU A 234 6.18 4.45 -24.19
N ASP A 235 5.02 5.02 -24.54
CA ASP A 235 4.39 4.78 -25.84
C ASP A 235 5.44 4.91 -26.95
N GLY A 236 5.80 3.77 -27.53
CA GLY A 236 6.75 3.71 -28.64
C GLY A 236 6.27 4.56 -29.80
N GLU A 237 7.18 5.41 -30.30
CA GLU A 237 7.07 6.28 -31.49
C GLU A 237 6.28 5.70 -32.69
#